data_AF-A0A817YMP7-F1
#
_entry.id   AF-A0A817YMP7-F1
#
_cell.length_a   1.000
_cell.length_b   1.000
_cell.length_c   1.000
_cell.angle_alpha   90.00
_cell.angle_beta   90.00
_cell.angle_gamma   90.00
#
_symmetry.space_group_name_H-M   'P 1'
#
loop_
_entity.id
_entity.type
_entity.pdbx_description
1 polymer ?
#
loop_
_entity_poly.entity_id
_entity_poly.type
_entity_poly.pdbx_seq_one_letter_code
_entity_poly.pdbx_strand_id
1 'polypeptide(L)'
;VIKLIRQASQLILEGFSLPVNARDNLAPDGQLFVEMCEKDKEFCSLVTKRTRDKNFNCLDLWIEDFVHEHHQWQARGFVDNGQNFSCPFNHSLLDELRKKYGIQHKQSNH
;
A
#
# COMPACT_ATOMS: atom_id res chain seq x y z
N VAL A 1 20.18 14.37 -26.53
CA VAL A 1 18.82 14.24 -25.95
C VAL A 1 17.86 13.45 -26.84
N ILE A 2 17.61 13.82 -28.11
CA ILE A 2 16.67 13.12 -29.02
C ILE A 2 16.93 11.60 -29.13
N LYS A 3 18.20 11.18 -29.21
CA LYS A 3 18.58 9.76 -29.26
C LYS A 3 18.13 8.98 -28.02
N LEU A 4 18.26 9.57 -26.83
CA LEU A 4 17.86 8.96 -25.57
C LEU A 4 16.33 8.85 -25.46
N ILE A 5 15.61 9.86 -25.94
CA ILE A 5 14.13 9.83 -25.98
C ILE A 5 13.64 8.69 -26.86
N ARG A 6 14.22 8.53 -28.07
CA ARG A 6 13.85 7.42 -28.97
C ARG A 6 14.16 6.05 -28.36
N GLN A 7 15.32 5.90 -27.70
CA GLN A 7 15.67 4.66 -27.00
C GLN A 7 14.70 4.36 -25.84
N ALA A 8 14.32 5.37 -25.05
CA ALA A 8 13.34 5.20 -23.99
C ALA A 8 11.97 4.78 -24.55
N SER A 9 11.50 5.40 -25.64
CA SER A 9 10.25 4.99 -26.30
C SER A 9 10.31 3.56 -26.83
N GLN A 10 11.44 3.15 -27.40
CA GLN A 10 11.64 1.79 -27.88
C GLN A 10 11.55 0.78 -26.73
N LEU A 11 12.22 1.05 -25.61
CA LEU A 11 12.18 0.22 -24.41
C LEU A 11 10.77 0.12 -23.79
N ILE A 12 9.98 1.20 -23.86
CA ILE A 12 8.58 1.18 -23.40
C ILE A 12 7.72 0.29 -24.31
N LEU A 13 7.92 0.36 -25.63
CA LEU A 13 7.13 -0.40 -26.61
C LEU A 13 7.48 -1.89 -26.63
N GLU A 14 8.78 -2.21 -26.58
CA GLU A 14 9.28 -3.58 -26.61
C GLU A 14 9.20 -4.27 -25.24
N GLY A 15 8.99 -3.48 -24.19
CA GLY A 15 9.18 -3.90 -22.82
C GLY A 15 10.67 -4.02 -22.48
N PHE A 16 10.98 -3.97 -21.20
CA PHE A 16 12.33 -4.22 -20.70
C PHE A 16 12.24 -5.19 -19.52
N SER A 17 13.19 -6.11 -19.45
CA SER A 17 13.30 -6.99 -18.28
C SER A 17 13.90 -6.20 -17.12
N LEU A 18 13.24 -6.28 -15.96
CA LEU A 18 13.88 -5.88 -14.72
C LEU A 18 14.94 -6.94 -14.37
N PRO A 19 16.15 -6.52 -13.95
CA PRO A 19 17.22 -7.45 -13.61
C PRO A 19 16.93 -8.27 -12.33
N VAL A 20 15.85 -7.95 -11.64
CA VAL A 20 15.41 -8.58 -10.39
C VAL A 20 13.91 -8.83 -10.44
N ASN A 21 13.45 -9.88 -9.74
CA ASN A 21 12.03 -10.10 -9.53
C ASN A 21 11.47 -8.95 -8.68
N ALA A 22 10.39 -8.32 -9.16
CA ALA A 22 9.82 -7.15 -8.51
C ALA A 22 9.43 -7.43 -7.05
N ARG A 23 8.89 -8.64 -6.76
CA ARG A 23 8.44 -9.04 -5.42
C ARG A 23 9.62 -9.21 -4.45
N ASP A 24 10.69 -9.82 -4.94
CA ASP A 24 11.87 -10.11 -4.11
C ASP A 24 12.69 -8.85 -3.81
N ASN A 25 12.50 -7.79 -4.61
CA ASN A 25 13.16 -6.50 -4.45
C ASN A 25 12.35 -5.45 -3.68
N LEU A 26 11.21 -5.82 -3.08
CA LEU A 26 10.44 -4.93 -2.22
C LEU A 26 11.07 -4.81 -0.83
N ALA A 27 10.99 -3.62 -0.24
CA ALA A 27 11.23 -3.44 1.19
C ALA A 27 10.22 -4.24 2.02
N PRO A 28 10.51 -4.56 3.31
CA PRO A 28 9.61 -5.33 4.18
C PRO A 28 8.17 -4.83 4.18
N ASP A 29 7.97 -3.51 4.22
CA ASP A 29 6.65 -2.87 4.19
C ASP A 29 5.87 -3.18 2.90
N GLY A 30 6.57 -3.14 1.75
CA GLY A 30 6.00 -3.50 0.46
C GLY A 30 5.69 -4.99 0.36
N GLN A 31 6.57 -5.85 0.90
CA GLN A 31 6.32 -7.30 0.95
C GLN A 31 5.09 -7.62 1.81
N LEU A 32 4.97 -6.97 2.97
CA LEU A 32 3.80 -7.06 3.84
C LEU A 32 2.53 -6.63 3.11
N PHE A 33 2.56 -5.48 2.44
CA PHE A 33 1.39 -4.93 1.75
C PHE A 33 0.89 -5.85 0.63
N VAL A 34 1.81 -6.41 -0.16
CA VAL A 34 1.48 -7.39 -1.20
C VAL A 34 0.85 -8.64 -0.58
N GLU A 35 1.43 -9.20 0.48
CA GLU A 35 0.87 -10.39 1.13
C GLU A 35 -0.48 -10.12 1.80
N MET A 36 -0.69 -8.91 2.33
CA MET A 36 -2.00 -8.46 2.82
C MET A 36 -3.04 -8.49 1.70
N CYS A 37 -2.73 -7.91 0.53
CA CYS A 37 -3.61 -7.92 -0.65
C CYS A 37 -3.92 -9.35 -1.12
N GLU A 38 -2.97 -10.27 -1.00
CA GLU A 38 -3.15 -11.66 -1.41
C GLU A 38 -4.09 -12.42 -0.48
N LYS A 39 -3.97 -12.20 0.84
CA LYS A 39 -4.76 -12.89 1.86
C LYS A 39 -6.13 -12.25 2.11
N ASP A 40 -6.21 -10.92 2.05
CA ASP A 40 -7.44 -10.14 2.25
C ASP A 40 -7.87 -9.50 0.92
N LYS A 41 -8.81 -10.16 0.23
CA LYS A 41 -9.32 -9.70 -1.06
C LYS A 41 -10.16 -8.43 -0.95
N GLU A 42 -10.77 -8.18 0.20
CA GLU A 42 -11.56 -6.97 0.43
C GLU A 42 -10.63 -5.77 0.57
N PHE A 43 -9.60 -5.90 1.41
CA PHE A 43 -8.51 -4.91 1.48
C PHE A 43 -7.89 -4.67 0.10
N CYS A 44 -7.56 -5.74 -0.63
CA CYS A 44 -6.96 -5.61 -1.96
C CYS A 44 -7.86 -4.82 -2.92
N SER A 45 -9.17 -5.09 -2.89
CA SER A 45 -10.18 -4.35 -3.65
C SER A 45 -10.35 -2.91 -3.17
N LEU A 46 -10.17 -2.64 -1.89
CA LEU A 46 -10.24 -1.31 -1.29
C LEU A 46 -9.10 -0.42 -1.79
N VAL A 47 -7.88 -0.95 -1.87
CA VAL A 47 -6.67 -0.18 -2.19
C VAL A 47 -6.27 -0.17 -3.68
N THR A 48 -6.94 -0.94 -4.54
CA THR A 48 -6.60 -1.01 -5.98
C THR A 48 -7.71 -0.61 -6.93
N LYS A 49 -8.98 -0.63 -6.50
CA LYS A 49 -10.12 -0.38 -7.39
C LYS A 49 -10.80 0.94 -7.10
N ARG A 50 -10.73 1.85 -8.07
CA ARG A 50 -11.52 3.08 -8.08
C ARG A 50 -12.95 2.78 -8.52
N THR A 51 -13.90 2.95 -7.60
CA THR A 51 -15.34 2.83 -7.90
C THR A 51 -16.09 4.06 -7.36
N ARG A 52 -17.28 4.35 -7.88
CA ARG A 52 -18.05 5.56 -7.52
C ARG A 52 -18.58 5.50 -6.08
N ASP A 53 -18.77 4.30 -5.56
CA ASP A 53 -19.32 3.96 -4.26
C ASP A 53 -18.28 3.83 -3.14
N LYS A 54 -16.97 3.82 -3.48
CA LYS A 54 -15.89 3.72 -2.50
C LYS A 54 -15.24 5.08 -2.23
N ASN A 55 -14.97 5.36 -0.96
CA ASN A 55 -14.23 6.55 -0.56
C ASN A 55 -12.79 6.48 -1.11
N PHE A 56 -12.34 7.57 -1.73
CA PHE A 56 -11.00 7.67 -2.30
C PHE A 56 -9.89 7.64 -1.25
N ASN A 57 -10.19 7.94 0.02
CA ASN A 57 -9.18 8.07 1.07
C ASN A 57 -8.44 6.76 1.40
N CYS A 58 -9.01 5.60 1.04
CA CYS A 58 -8.34 4.30 1.21
C CYS A 58 -7.56 3.88 -0.05
N LEU A 59 -7.74 4.60 -1.16
CA LEU A 59 -6.99 4.44 -2.41
C LEU A 59 -5.81 5.41 -2.47
N ASP A 60 -5.96 6.60 -1.90
CA ASP A 60 -4.90 7.59 -1.72
C ASP A 60 -4.03 7.22 -0.52
N LEU A 61 -3.09 6.29 -0.75
CA LEU A 61 -2.33 5.66 0.32
C LEU A 61 -0.82 5.77 0.11
N TRP A 62 -0.13 6.03 1.22
CA TRP A 62 1.27 5.68 1.40
C TRP A 62 1.34 4.34 2.13
N ILE A 63 2.18 3.42 1.64
CA ILE A 63 2.19 2.04 2.17
C ILE A 63 2.56 2.06 3.65
N GLU A 64 3.47 2.96 4.02
CA GLU A 64 3.93 3.19 5.38
C GLU A 64 2.78 3.59 6.31
N ASP A 65 1.84 4.41 5.85
CA ASP A 65 0.68 4.82 6.66
C ASP A 65 -0.24 3.64 6.96
N PHE A 66 -0.41 2.73 6.00
CA PHE A 66 -1.13 1.47 6.26
C PHE A 66 -0.32 0.56 7.19
N VAL A 67 0.94 0.32 6.85
CA VAL A 67 1.82 -0.62 7.58
C VAL A 67 2.02 -0.19 9.02
N HIS A 68 1.98 1.10 9.33
CA HIS A 68 2.13 1.62 10.69
C HIS A 68 0.83 2.15 11.31
N GLU A 69 -0.31 1.95 10.64
CA GLU A 69 -1.62 2.43 11.09
C GLU A 69 -1.61 3.90 11.46
N HIS A 70 -1.23 4.76 10.52
CA HIS A 70 -1.39 6.20 10.63
C HIS A 70 -2.72 6.64 10.01
N HIS A 71 -3.24 7.78 10.49
CA HIS A 71 -4.42 8.45 9.93
C HIS A 71 -5.64 7.51 9.77
N GLN A 72 -6.19 7.41 8.55
CA GLN A 72 -7.39 6.64 8.22
C GLN A 72 -7.24 5.13 8.46
N TRP A 73 -6.02 4.63 8.65
CA TRP A 73 -5.70 3.23 8.92
C TRP A 73 -5.70 2.88 10.41
N GLN A 74 -5.82 3.87 11.30
CA GLN A 74 -6.00 3.61 12.73
C GLN A 74 -7.33 2.92 12.99
N ALA A 75 -7.39 2.08 14.04
CA ALA A 75 -8.63 1.41 14.47
C ALA A 75 -9.80 2.39 14.75
N ARG A 76 -9.49 3.64 15.14
CA ARG A 76 -10.49 4.70 15.38
C ARG A 76 -10.69 5.63 14.18
N GLY A 77 -9.92 5.44 13.10
CA GLY A 77 -9.83 6.37 11.99
C GLY A 77 -9.19 7.70 12.39
N PHE A 78 -9.33 8.67 11.50
CA PHE A 78 -8.80 10.03 11.66
C PHE A 78 -9.89 11.04 11.34
N VAL A 79 -9.96 12.11 12.13
CA VAL A 79 -10.91 13.21 11.91
C VAL A 79 -10.19 14.36 11.23
N ASP A 80 -10.66 14.74 10.05
CA ASP A 80 -10.23 15.94 9.34
C ASP A 80 -11.43 16.82 9.02
N ASN A 81 -11.34 18.11 9.34
CA ASN A 81 -12.41 19.10 9.15
C ASN A 81 -13.80 18.65 9.66
N GLY A 82 -13.83 17.91 10.78
CA GLY A 82 -15.07 17.41 11.40
C GLY A 82 -15.66 16.17 10.74
N GLN A 83 -15.02 15.63 9.69
CA GLN A 83 -15.40 14.38 9.05
C GLN A 83 -14.47 13.24 9.53
N ASN A 84 -15.06 12.13 9.95
CA ASN A 84 -14.29 10.94 10.33
C ASN A 84 -13.98 10.08 9.09
N PHE A 85 -12.72 9.72 8.91
CA PHE A 85 -12.22 8.89 7.84
C PHE A 85 -11.61 7.62 8.43
N SER A 86 -12.13 6.48 8.02
CA SER A 86 -11.65 5.17 8.45
C SER A 86 -11.69 4.21 7.27
N CYS A 87 -10.63 3.42 7.14
CA CYS A 87 -10.50 2.39 6.13
C CYS A 87 -10.62 1.02 6.77
N PRO A 88 -11.60 0.18 6.36
CA PRO A 88 -11.78 -1.14 6.94
C PRO A 88 -10.74 -2.12 6.39
N PHE A 89 -10.08 -2.85 7.28
CA PHE A 89 -9.22 -3.98 6.93
C PHE A 89 -9.03 -4.91 8.14
N ASN A 90 -8.41 -6.06 7.91
CA ASN A 90 -8.11 -7.01 8.99
C ASN A 90 -6.87 -6.61 9.79
N HIS A 91 -7.06 -5.90 10.90
CA HIS A 91 -5.98 -5.48 11.81
C HIS A 91 -5.19 -6.67 12.40
N SER A 92 -5.87 -7.76 12.74
CA SER A 92 -5.19 -8.97 13.28
C SER A 92 -4.23 -9.58 12.27
N LEU A 93 -4.62 -9.63 10.99
CA LEU A 93 -3.76 -10.09 9.92
C LEU A 93 -2.56 -9.15 9.71
N LEU A 94 -2.77 -7.84 9.77
CA LEU A 94 -1.67 -6.87 9.70
C LEU A 94 -0.65 -7.11 10.82
N ASP A 95 -1.10 -7.33 12.06
CA ASP A 95 -0.22 -7.61 13.20
C ASP A 95 0.56 -8.91 13.05
N GLU A 96 -0.06 -9.96 12.52
CA GLU A 96 0.64 -11.22 12.19
C GLU A 96 1.73 -10.99 11.14
N LEU A 97 1.42 -10.24 10.09
CA LEU A 97 2.38 -9.97 9.02
C LEU A 97 3.51 -9.04 9.48
N ARG A 98 3.23 -8.04 10.34
CA ARG A 98 4.28 -7.19 10.93
C ARG A 98 5.30 -8.01 11.70
N LYS A 99 4.84 -8.96 12.50
CA LYS A 99 5.71 -9.90 13.23
C LYS A 99 6.55 -10.73 12.25
N LYS A 100 5.94 -11.24 11.18
CA LYS A 100 6.62 -12.01 10.12
C LYS A 100 7.76 -11.21 9.47
N TYR A 101 7.52 -9.94 9.16
CA TYR A 101 8.47 -9.07 8.46
C TYR A 101 9.38 -8.24 9.39
N GLY A 102 9.28 -8.43 10.71
CA GLY A 102 10.13 -7.73 11.68
C GLY A 102 9.83 -6.24 11.85
N ILE A 103 8.62 -5.80 11.50
CA ILE A 103 8.20 -4.40 11.53
C ILE A 103 7.68 -4.06 12.94
N GLN A 104 8.32 -3.10 13.62
CA GLN A 104 7.89 -2.65 14.95
C GLN A 104 6.83 -1.56 14.84
N HIS A 105 5.63 -1.82 15.35
CA HIS A 105 4.64 -0.77 15.57
C HIS A 105 4.90 -0.11 16.93
N LYS A 106 5.41 1.12 16.91
CA LYS A 106 5.40 1.97 18.10
C LYS A 106 4.01 2.60 18.20
N GLN A 107 3.20 2.12 19.15
CA GLN A 107 2.00 2.87 19.52
C GLN A 107 2.44 4.21 20.11
N SER A 108 2.22 5.29 19.36
CA SER A 108 2.35 6.64 19.90
C SER A 108 1.19 6.84 20.87
N ASN A 109 1.47 6.76 22.17
CA ASN A 109 0.54 7.19 23.20
C ASN A 109 0.27 8.70 23.02
N HIS A 110 -0.94 9.03 22.60
CA HIS A 110 -1.50 10.38 22.65
C HIS A 110 -2.74 10.36 23.55
#